data_AF-A0A9D8LC42-F1
#
_entry.id   AF-A0A9D8LC42-F1
#
_cell.length_a   1.000
_cell.length_b   1.000
_cell.length_c   1.000
_cell.angle_alpha   90.00
_cell.angle_beta   90.00
_cell.angle_gamma   90.00
#
_symmetry.space_group_name_H-M   'P 1'
#
loop_
_entity.id
_entity.type
_entity.pdbx_description
1 polymer ?
#
loop_
_entity_poly.entity_id
_entity_poly.type
_entity_poly.pdbx_seq_one_letter_code
_entity_poly.pdbx_strand_id
1 'polypeptide(L)'
;ELKVNEPKDVSYPDADAPGVLIKLGKRVPGGVGPDGDIVGFATLCPHKGYPLAFNAGDKTLNCPGHYSRFDCEAGGQQIWGQATQNLPQYALRVEANGDIVAEGLDELLYGRLSNVL
;
A
#
# COMPACT_ATOMS: atom_id res chain seq x y z
N GLU A 1 14.04 -4.37 9.15
CA GLU A 1 13.64 -5.75 8.83
C GLU A 1 12.11 -5.83 8.77
N LEU A 2 11.54 -6.51 7.78
CA LEU A 2 10.09 -6.70 7.65
C LEU A 2 9.72 -8.09 8.19
N LYS A 3 8.70 -8.16 9.04
CA LYS A 3 8.13 -9.43 9.50
C LYS A 3 6.93 -9.80 8.63
N VAL A 4 6.72 -11.11 8.44
CA VAL A 4 5.60 -11.60 7.64
C VAL A 4 4.28 -11.18 8.29
N ASN A 5 3.40 -10.59 7.50
CA ASN A 5 2.06 -10.15 7.89
C ASN A 5 2.02 -9.06 8.99
N GLU A 6 3.14 -8.37 9.23
CA GLU A 6 3.20 -7.19 10.10
C GLU A 6 3.53 -5.96 9.23
N PRO A 7 2.59 -5.00 9.08
CA PRO A 7 2.84 -3.79 8.31
C PRO A 7 3.89 -2.92 8.99
N LYS A 8 4.77 -2.31 8.19
CA LYS A 8 5.71 -1.29 8.64
C LYS A 8 5.31 0.05 8.05
N ASP A 9 4.99 1.00 8.92
CA ASP A 9 4.66 2.37 8.52
C ASP A 9 5.84 3.05 7.80
N VAL A 10 5.52 3.78 6.75
CA VAL A 10 6.44 4.59 5.92
C VAL A 10 5.72 5.85 5.43
N SER A 11 6.46 6.76 4.79
CA SER A 11 5.87 7.87 4.03
C SER A 11 6.55 8.01 2.68
N TYR A 12 5.78 8.20 1.61
CA TYR A 12 6.27 8.40 0.23
C TYR A 12 5.18 9.03 -0.65
N PRO A 13 5.49 10.04 -1.50
CA PRO A 13 6.83 10.53 -1.84
C PRO A 13 7.39 11.61 -0.91
N ASP A 14 6.60 12.06 0.05
CA ASP A 14 6.96 13.07 1.05
C ASP A 14 6.43 12.67 2.42
N ALA A 15 6.74 13.47 3.44
CA ALA A 15 6.34 13.19 4.83
C ALA A 15 4.82 13.18 5.03
N ASP A 16 4.05 13.86 4.16
CA ASP A 16 2.60 14.04 4.27
C ASP A 16 1.79 12.98 3.50
N ALA A 17 2.47 11.96 2.96
CA ALA A 17 1.87 10.82 2.26
C ALA A 17 2.10 9.52 3.05
N PRO A 18 1.27 9.20 4.06
CA PRO A 18 1.46 8.00 4.87
C PRO A 18 1.16 6.73 4.05
N GLY A 19 1.93 5.69 4.35
CA GLY A 19 1.74 4.37 3.77
C GLY A 19 2.36 3.26 4.59
N VAL A 20 2.37 2.06 4.02
CA VAL A 20 2.90 0.85 4.66
C VAL A 20 3.69 0.02 3.68
N LEU A 21 4.74 -0.65 4.18
CA LEU A 21 5.34 -1.83 3.55
C LEU A 21 4.81 -3.09 4.25
N ILE A 22 4.51 -4.14 3.49
CA ILE A 22 3.99 -5.41 4.01
C ILE A 22 4.73 -6.56 3.34
N LYS A 23 5.30 -7.48 4.13
CA LYS A 23 5.75 -8.78 3.64
C LYS A 23 4.62 -9.79 3.76
N LEU A 24 4.03 -10.22 2.65
CA LEU A 24 2.79 -11.02 2.64
C LEU A 24 3.00 -12.53 2.85
N GLY A 25 4.24 -13.03 2.74
CA GLY A 25 4.58 -14.44 2.89
C GLY A 25 4.24 -15.31 1.68
N LYS A 26 3.78 -14.70 0.58
CA LYS A 26 3.42 -15.35 -0.68
C LYS A 26 3.66 -14.39 -1.84
N ARG A 27 4.16 -14.91 -2.96
CA ARG A 27 4.37 -14.13 -4.19
C ARG A 27 3.05 -13.52 -4.68
N VAL A 28 3.07 -12.22 -4.97
CA VAL A 28 1.92 -11.45 -5.47
C VAL A 28 2.30 -10.51 -6.61
N PRO A 29 1.35 -10.05 -7.44
CA PRO A 29 1.60 -8.98 -8.41
C PRO A 29 2.15 -7.71 -7.73
N GLY A 30 3.18 -7.10 -8.33
CA GLY A 30 3.86 -5.92 -7.77
C GLY A 30 4.74 -6.19 -6.54
N GLY A 31 4.80 -7.43 -6.05
CA GLY A 31 5.65 -7.80 -4.92
C GLY A 31 7.13 -7.88 -5.30
N VAL A 32 7.99 -7.29 -4.46
CA VAL A 32 9.46 -7.30 -4.64
C VAL A 32 10.16 -8.19 -3.60
N GLY A 33 11.49 -8.20 -3.64
CA GLY A 33 12.31 -9.07 -2.81
C GLY A 33 12.45 -10.47 -3.38
N PRO A 34 13.26 -11.34 -2.72
CA PRO A 34 13.55 -12.68 -3.23
C PRO A 34 12.29 -13.54 -3.38
N ASP A 35 11.34 -13.39 -2.46
CA ASP A 35 10.08 -14.14 -2.44
C ASP A 35 9.02 -13.51 -3.36
N GLY A 36 9.20 -12.24 -3.78
CA GLY A 36 8.23 -11.48 -4.57
C GLY A 36 6.96 -11.15 -3.79
N ASP A 37 7.07 -10.94 -2.48
CA ASP A 37 5.96 -10.83 -1.54
C ASP A 37 5.96 -9.53 -0.72
N ILE A 38 6.91 -8.63 -0.98
CA ILE A 38 6.99 -7.32 -0.33
C ILE A 38 6.26 -6.30 -1.19
N VAL A 39 5.18 -5.73 -0.65
CA VAL A 39 4.37 -4.70 -1.31
C VAL A 39 4.37 -3.41 -0.50
N GLY A 40 4.00 -2.31 -1.15
CA GLY A 40 3.82 -1.03 -0.49
C GLY A 40 2.59 -0.29 -0.99
N PHE A 41 1.83 0.32 -0.07
CA PHE A 41 0.59 1.04 -0.39
C PHE A 41 0.46 2.32 0.41
N ALA A 42 -0.21 3.32 -0.17
CA ALA A 42 -0.72 4.45 0.60
C ALA A 42 -1.79 4.00 1.61
N THR A 43 -1.85 4.65 2.78
CA THR A 43 -2.81 4.29 3.85
C THR A 43 -3.91 5.32 4.06
N LEU A 44 -4.05 6.30 3.16
CA LEU A 44 -5.26 7.14 3.11
C LEU A 44 -6.26 6.54 2.12
N CYS A 45 -7.51 6.37 2.56
CA CYS A 45 -8.57 5.87 1.72
C CYS A 45 -8.79 6.83 0.52
N PRO A 46 -8.73 6.34 -0.73
CA PRO A 46 -8.87 7.21 -1.89
C PRO A 46 -10.27 7.79 -2.10
N HIS A 47 -11.26 7.33 -1.34
CA HIS A 47 -12.61 7.91 -1.36
C HIS A 47 -12.67 9.29 -0.68
N LYS A 48 -12.37 9.34 0.63
CA LYS A 48 -12.53 10.54 1.49
C LYS A 48 -11.41 10.69 2.54
N GLY A 49 -10.26 10.06 2.32
CA GLY A 49 -9.04 10.32 3.09
C GLY A 49 -8.96 9.75 4.49
N TYR A 50 -9.90 8.88 4.89
CA TYR A 50 -9.81 8.23 6.20
C TYR A 50 -8.59 7.29 6.25
N PRO A 51 -7.85 7.25 7.37
CA PRO A 51 -6.73 6.32 7.53
C PRO A 51 -7.25 4.88 7.51
N LEU A 52 -6.57 4.03 6.75
CA LEU A 52 -6.87 2.61 6.60
C LEU A 52 -6.18 1.81 7.70
N ALA A 53 -6.88 0.80 8.21
CA ALA A 53 -6.32 -0.15 9.17
C ALA A 53 -6.06 -1.51 8.51
N PHE A 54 -4.87 -2.06 8.71
CA PHE A 54 -4.53 -3.40 8.22
C PHE A 54 -5.22 -4.47 9.07
N ASN A 55 -5.85 -5.45 8.40
CA ASN A 55 -6.40 -6.64 9.01
C ASN A 55 -5.53 -7.84 8.63
N ALA A 56 -4.81 -8.39 9.60
CA ALA A 56 -3.90 -9.53 9.40
C ALA A 56 -4.63 -10.86 9.12
N GLY A 57 -5.92 -10.97 9.43
CA GLY A 57 -6.71 -12.19 9.24
C GLY A 57 -6.96 -12.51 7.77
N ASP A 58 -7.05 -11.49 6.92
CA ASP A 58 -7.24 -11.64 5.48
C ASP A 58 -6.40 -10.66 4.64
N LYS A 59 -5.39 -10.03 5.24
CA LYS A 59 -4.42 -9.13 4.58
C LYS A 59 -5.08 -7.98 3.82
N THR A 60 -6.12 -7.39 4.41
CA THR A 60 -6.83 -6.26 3.80
C THR A 60 -6.55 -4.94 4.51
N LEU A 61 -6.59 -3.83 3.76
CA LEU A 61 -6.65 -2.48 4.32
C LEU A 61 -8.11 -2.02 4.36
N ASN A 62 -8.60 -1.65 5.55
CA ASN A 62 -10.02 -1.42 5.82
C ASN A 62 -10.25 0.03 6.23
N CYS A 63 -11.20 0.69 5.56
CA CYS A 63 -11.57 2.07 5.81
C CYS A 63 -12.71 2.15 6.84
N PRO A 64 -12.51 2.86 7.97
CA PRO A 64 -13.56 3.00 8.99
C PRO A 64 -14.64 4.02 8.61
N GLY A 65 -14.39 4.90 7.64
CA GLY A 65 -15.33 5.97 7.28
C GLY A 65 -16.57 5.46 6.54
N HIS A 66 -16.36 4.63 5.50
CA HIS A 66 -17.44 4.15 4.62
C HIS A 66 -17.26 2.66 4.25
N TYR A 67 -16.54 1.92 5.10
CA TYR A 67 -16.38 0.46 5.07
C TYR A 67 -15.65 -0.13 3.85
N SER A 68 -15.00 0.70 3.00
CA SER A 68 -14.22 0.21 1.86
C SER A 68 -13.12 -0.76 2.31
N ARG A 69 -12.85 -1.79 1.51
CA ARG A 69 -11.84 -2.82 1.77
C ARG A 69 -10.97 -3.02 0.54
N PHE A 70 -9.66 -3.07 0.73
CA PHE A 70 -8.67 -3.21 -0.33
C PHE A 70 -7.80 -4.45 -0.07
N ASP A 71 -7.62 -5.28 -1.10
CA ASP A 71 -6.85 -6.53 -1.04
C ASP A 71 -5.36 -6.26 -1.31
N CYS A 72 -4.51 -6.44 -0.29
CA CYS A 72 -3.07 -6.25 -0.43
C CYS A 72 -2.40 -7.36 -1.24
N GLU A 73 -3.03 -8.53 -1.41
CA GLU A 73 -2.50 -9.64 -2.22
C GLU A 73 -2.85 -9.51 -3.71
N ALA A 74 -3.78 -8.61 -4.05
CA ALA A 74 -4.26 -8.37 -5.42
C ALA A 74 -4.02 -6.93 -5.89
N GLY A 75 -2.83 -6.38 -5.62
CA GLY A 75 -2.43 -5.06 -6.10
C GLY A 75 -3.29 -3.91 -5.57
N GLY A 76 -3.80 -4.03 -4.34
CA GLY A 76 -4.65 -3.01 -3.74
C GLY A 76 -6.06 -2.96 -4.31
N GLN A 77 -6.51 -4.03 -5.00
CA GLN A 77 -7.84 -4.10 -5.59
C GLN A 77 -8.92 -3.78 -4.55
N GLN A 78 -9.84 -2.87 -4.89
CA GLN A 78 -11.00 -2.61 -4.06
C GLN A 78 -11.95 -3.83 -4.12
N ILE A 79 -11.99 -4.60 -3.04
CA ILE A 79 -12.91 -5.75 -2.89
C ILE A 79 -14.35 -5.24 -2.93
N TRP A 80 -14.59 -4.17 -2.17
CA TRP A 80 -15.85 -3.44 -2.09
C TRP A 80 -15.57 -2.06 -1.51
N GLY A 81 -16.30 -1.03 -1.94
CA GLY A 81 -16.14 0.31 -1.40
C GLY A 81 -16.74 1.39 -2.27
N GLN A 82 -16.34 2.62 -1.96
CA GLN A 82 -16.85 3.84 -2.59
C GLN A 82 -15.78 4.60 -3.38
N ALA A 83 -14.51 4.19 -3.33
CA ALA A 83 -13.51 4.81 -4.18
C ALA A 83 -13.70 4.33 -5.63
N THR A 84 -13.35 5.21 -6.56
CA THR A 84 -13.36 4.94 -8.01
C THR A 84 -11.97 4.54 -8.53
N GLN A 85 -11.04 4.27 -7.62
CA GLN A 85 -9.69 3.78 -7.88
C GLN A 85 -9.39 2.62 -6.91
N ASN A 86 -8.46 1.76 -7.30
CA ASN A 86 -7.83 0.83 -6.36
C ASN A 86 -6.91 1.60 -5.39
N LEU A 87 -6.33 0.90 -4.43
CA LEU A 87 -5.43 1.54 -3.48
C LEU A 87 -4.08 1.86 -4.15
N PRO A 88 -3.57 3.11 -4.08
CA PRO A 88 -2.30 3.46 -4.71
C PRO A 88 -1.14 2.59 -4.21
N GLN A 89 -0.48 1.89 -5.14
CA GLN A 89 0.61 0.98 -4.89
C GLN A 89 1.96 1.63 -5.25
N TYR A 90 2.97 1.38 -4.41
CA TYR A 90 4.33 1.83 -4.67
C TYR A 90 5.02 0.94 -5.71
N ALA A 91 5.65 1.56 -6.69
CA ALA A 91 6.64 0.89 -7.54
C ALA A 91 7.93 0.72 -6.73
N LEU A 92 8.16 -0.49 -6.21
CA LEU A 92 9.31 -0.78 -5.35
C LEU A 92 10.46 -1.41 -6.15
N ARG A 93 11.67 -1.23 -5.63
CA ARG A 93 12.88 -1.95 -6.03
C ARG A 93 13.68 -2.35 -4.81
N VAL A 94 14.34 -3.51 -4.86
CA VAL A 94 15.27 -3.97 -3.82
C VAL A 94 16.69 -3.79 -4.35
N GLU A 95 17.48 -3.04 -3.60
CA GLU A 95 18.90 -2.78 -3.88
C GLU A 95 19.77 -3.98 -3.52
N ALA A 96 21.01 -4.00 -4.02
CA ALA A 96 21.95 -5.09 -3.74
C ALA A 96 22.32 -5.21 -2.25
N ASN A 97 22.23 -4.12 -1.48
CA ASN A 97 22.45 -4.11 -0.04
C ASN A 97 21.21 -4.52 0.79
N GLY A 98 20.08 -4.80 0.13
CA GLY A 98 18.81 -5.16 0.77
C GLY A 98 17.89 -3.98 1.09
N ASP A 99 18.26 -2.75 0.76
CA ASP A 99 17.37 -1.59 0.92
C ASP A 99 16.18 -1.70 -0.04
N ILE A 100 15.02 -1.25 0.44
CA ILE A 100 13.79 -1.17 -0.36
C ILE A 100 13.56 0.29 -0.69
N VAL A 101 13.53 0.62 -1.97
CA VAL A 101 13.31 1.98 -2.48
C VAL A 101 11.98 2.04 -3.24
N ALA A 102 11.26 3.14 -3.08
CA ALA A 102 10.06 3.45 -3.84
C ALA A 102 10.40 4.48 -4.93
N GLU A 103 10.00 4.19 -6.17
CA GLU A 103 10.37 4.97 -7.36
C GLU A 103 9.14 5.57 -8.08
N GLY A 104 7.94 5.23 -7.62
CA GLY A 104 6.71 5.77 -8.18
C GLY A 104 5.45 5.24 -7.49
N LEU A 105 4.32 5.71 -8.01
CA LEU A 105 2.96 5.37 -7.61
C LEU A 105 2.14 5.13 -8.88
N ASP A 106 1.26 4.14 -8.86
CA ASP A 106 0.41 3.79 -10.01
C ASP A 106 -0.93 4.53 -10.06
N GLU A 107 -1.35 5.14 -8.96
CA GLU A 107 -2.59 5.91 -8.82
C GLU A 107 -2.36 7.27 -8.13
N LEU A 108 -3.37 8.15 -8.19
CA LEU A 108 -3.34 9.46 -7.54
C LEU A 108 -3.63 9.34 -6.03
N LEU A 109 -2.71 9.84 -5.20
CA LEU A 109 -2.89 9.93 -3.75
C LEU A 109 -4.05 10.86 -3.38
N TYR A 110 -4.82 10.47 -2.36
CA TYR A 110 -5.90 11.31 -1.85
C TYR A 110 -5.39 12.67 -1.34
N GLY A 111 -6.18 13.72 -1.57
CA GLY A 111 -5.94 15.05 -1.01
C GLY A 111 -4.90 15.89 -1.76
N ARG A 112 -4.40 15.40 -2.90
CA ARG A 112 -3.47 16.12 -3.78
C ARG A 112 -3.86 15.97 -5.26
N LEU A 113 -3.47 16.96 -6.07
CA LEU A 113 -3.72 16.98 -7.52
C LEU A 113 -2.51 16.54 -8.35
N SER A 114 -1.37 16.34 -7.68
CA SER A 114 -0.14 15.75 -8.20
C SER A 114 0.47 14.93 -7.07
N ASN A 115 1.05 13.77 -7.36
CA ASN A 115 1.64 12.92 -6.33
C ASN A 115 2.87 13.59 -5.69
N VAL A 116 3.64 14.37 -6.45
CA VAL A 116 4.73 15.21 -5.97
C VAL A 116 4.26 16.67 -5.99
N LEU A 117 4.40 17.35 -4.85
CA LEU A 117 3.96 18.74 -4.64
C LEU A 117 5.11 19.74 -4.75
#